data_AF-A0A2T7KFV3-F1
#
_entry.id   AF-A0A2T7KFV3-F1
#
_cell.length_a   1.000
_cell.length_b   1.000
_cell.length_c   1.000
_cell.angle_alpha   90.00
_cell.angle_beta   90.00
_cell.angle_gamma   90.00
#
_symmetry.space_group_name_H-M   'P 1'
#
loop_
_entity.id
_entity.type
_entity.pdbx_description
1 polymer ?
#
loop_
_entity_poly.entity_id
_entity_poly.type
_entity_poly.pdbx_seq_one_letter_code
_entity_poly.pdbx_strand_id
1 'polypeptide(L)' 'MRELEIDETSEVLYQDWMNIEWGSGNTAGVRKAIARLQQVAGTYDISLEPVTEQLIDLVLSDRVAPSRTGGS' A
#
# COMPACT_ATOMS: atom_id res chain seq x y z
N MET A 1 16.78 -6.10 16.70
CA MET A 1 16.18 -4.81 16.32
C MET A 1 16.72 -4.43 14.95
N ARG A 2 16.27 -5.16 13.91
CA ARG A 2 16.57 -4.88 12.50
C ARG A 2 15.40 -5.32 11.61
N GLU A 3 14.68 -6.38 12.01
CA GLU A 3 13.46 -6.83 11.33
C GLU A 3 12.39 -5.73 11.31
N LEU A 4 12.01 -5.18 12.47
CA LEU A 4 10.97 -4.14 12.56
C LEU A 4 11.22 -2.88 11.68
N GLU A 5 12.47 -2.41 11.60
CA GLU A 5 12.80 -1.24 10.75
C GLU A 5 12.75 -1.59 9.25
N ILE A 6 13.09 -2.83 8.88
CA ILE A 6 13.00 -3.33 7.50
C ILE A 6 11.53 -3.51 7.10
N ASP A 7 10.68 -3.93 8.03
CA ASP A 7 9.24 -4.11 7.81
C ASP A 7 8.53 -2.77 7.60
N GLU A 8 8.80 -1.78 8.46
CA GLU A 8 8.29 -0.41 8.30
C GLU A 8 8.72 0.20 6.95
N THR A 9 10.00 0.05 6.60
CA THR A 9 10.53 0.53 5.31
C THR A 9 9.86 -0.18 4.13
N SER A 10 9.55 -1.48 4.27
CA SER A 10 8.89 -2.25 3.23
C SER A 10 7.45 -1.79 3.03
N GLU A 11 6.71 -1.53 4.10
CA GLU A 11 5.32 -1.05 4.02
C GLU A 11 5.21 0.30 3.34
N VAL A 12 6.08 1.27 3.67
CA VAL A 12 6.10 2.58 3.02
C VAL A 12 6.30 2.44 1.50
N LEU A 13 7.17 1.53 1.06
CA LEU A 13 7.38 1.28 -0.37
C LEU A 13 6.13 0.71 -1.06
N TYR A 14 5.39 -0.19 -0.40
CA TYR A 14 4.14 -0.71 -0.94
C TYR A 14 3.02 0.34 -0.94
N GLN A 15 2.95 1.19 0.08
CA GLN A 15 2.02 2.34 0.13
C GLN A 15 2.27 3.31 -1.02
N ASP A 16 3.52 3.70 -1.26
CA ASP A 16 3.89 4.57 -2.38
C ASP A 16 3.55 3.95 -3.72
N TRP A 17 3.85 2.67 -3.90
CA TRP A 17 3.49 1.97 -5.13
C TRP A 17 1.98 1.93 -5.35
N MET A 18 1.18 1.59 -4.31
CA MET A 18 -0.28 1.62 -4.39
C MET A 18 -0.80 3.01 -4.78
N ASN A 19 -0.29 4.07 -4.16
CA ASN A 19 -0.70 5.44 -4.46
C ASN A 19 -0.36 5.87 -5.89
N ILE A 20 0.80 5.48 -6.41
CA ILE A 20 1.22 5.78 -7.80
C ILE A 20 0.29 5.07 -8.80
N GLU A 21 0.05 3.78 -8.61
CA GLU A 21 -0.81 2.99 -9.51
C GLU A 21 -2.26 3.48 -9.44
N TRP A 22 -2.75 3.79 -8.24
CA TRP A 22 -4.12 4.24 -8.04
C TRP A 22 -4.34 5.64 -8.63
N GLY A 23 -3.39 6.56 -8.45
CA GLY A 23 -3.42 7.90 -9.07
C GLY A 23 -3.33 7.89 -10.59
N SER A 24 -2.83 6.81 -11.20
CA SER A 24 -2.81 6.61 -12.66
C SER A 24 -4.02 5.83 -13.19
N GLY A 25 -4.93 5.40 -12.32
CA GLY A 25 -6.08 4.55 -12.69
C GLY A 25 -5.70 3.10 -13.01
N ASN A 26 -4.46 2.66 -12.70
CA ASN A 26 -4.01 1.30 -12.95
C ASN A 26 -4.44 0.35 -11.81
N THR A 27 -5.73 0.00 -11.77
CA THR A 27 -6.29 -0.90 -10.75
C THR A 27 -5.59 -2.26 -10.70
N ALA A 28 -5.08 -2.76 -11.83
CA ALA A 28 -4.31 -4.00 -11.87
C ALA A 28 -2.95 -3.87 -11.15
N GLY A 29 -2.27 -2.74 -11.33
CA GLY A 29 -1.07 -2.38 -10.59
C GLY A 29 -1.31 -2.32 -9.08
N VAL A 30 -2.40 -1.66 -8.65
CA VAL A 30 -2.74 -1.58 -7.23
C VAL A 30 -3.01 -2.96 -6.62
N ARG A 31 -3.80 -3.80 -7.30
CA ARG A 31 -4.07 -5.19 -6.82
C ARG A 31 -2.80 -6.02 -6.71
N LYS A 32 -1.83 -5.83 -7.63
CA LYS A 32 -0.54 -6.50 -7.58
C LYS A 32 0.28 -6.06 -6.36
N ALA A 33 0.26 -4.76 -6.02
CA ALA A 33 0.92 -4.23 -4.83
C ALA A 33 0.32 -4.81 -3.54
N ILE A 34 -1.02 -4.83 -3.44
CA ILE A 34 -1.74 -5.43 -2.29
C ILE A 34 -1.37 -6.90 -2.12
N ALA A 35 -1.45 -7.70 -3.18
CA ALA A 35 -1.16 -9.13 -3.12
C ALA A 35 0.29 -9.40 -2.69
N ARG A 36 1.24 -8.59 -3.16
CA ARG A 36 2.65 -8.74 -2.80
C ARG A 36 2.90 -8.38 -1.35
N LEU A 37 2.28 -7.31 -0.86
CA LEU A 37 2.37 -6.90 0.54
C LEU A 37 1.78 -7.97 1.48
N GLN A 38 0.58 -8.47 1.19
CA GLN A 38 -0.06 -9.54 1.96
C GLN A 38 0.79 -10.83 1.97
N GLN A 39 1.43 -11.16 0.85
CA GLN A 39 2.35 -12.30 0.77
C GLN A 39 3.56 -12.12 1.69
N VAL A 40 4.16 -10.94 1.72
CA VAL A 40 5.32 -10.65 2.59
C VAL A 40 4.90 -10.74 4.06
N ALA A 41 3.82 -10.06 4.45
CA ALA A 41 3.27 -10.11 5.80
C ALA A 41 3.02 -11.56 6.26
N GLY A 42 2.36 -12.38 5.44
CA GLY A 42 2.12 -13.79 5.74
C GLY A 42 3.36 -14.68 5.72
N THR A 43 4.40 -14.32 4.95
CA THR A 43 5.67 -15.08 4.92
C THR A 43 6.46 -14.90 6.22
N TYR A 44 6.39 -13.72 6.81
CA TYR A 44 7.14 -13.36 8.01
C TYR A 44 6.30 -13.37 9.29
N ASP A 45 5.00 -13.68 9.20
CA ASP A 45 4.02 -13.64 10.30
C ASP A 45 3.94 -12.26 10.98
N ILE A 46 3.94 -11.22 10.15
CA ILE A 46 3.93 -9.81 10.57
C ILE A 46 2.56 -9.20 10.27
N SER A 47 2.04 -8.46 11.23
CA SER A 47 0.84 -7.63 11.04
C SER A 47 1.18 -6.37 10.27
N LEU A 48 0.27 -5.96 9.37
CA LEU A 48 0.41 -4.70 8.65
C LEU A 48 0.16 -3.51 9.57
N GLU A 49 0.83 -2.40 9.30
CA GLU A 49 0.53 -1.16 10.00
C GLU A 49 -0.90 -0.67 9.68
N PRO A 50 -1.62 -0.07 10.65
CA PRO A 50 -3.00 0.35 10.46
C PRO A 50 -3.21 1.33 9.30
N VAL A 51 -2.21 2.15 8.98
CA VAL A 51 -2.26 3.07 7.83
C VAL A 51 -2.29 2.32 6.49
N THR A 52 -1.59 1.18 6.42
CA THR A 52 -1.53 0.33 5.23
C THR A 52 -2.84 -0.42 5.05
N GLU A 53 -3.42 -0.95 6.12
CA GLU A 53 -4.74 -1.59 6.09
C GLU A 53 -5.83 -0.63 5.60
N GLN A 54 -5.82 0.61 6.10
CA GLN A 54 -6.76 1.66 5.67
C GLN A 54 -6.61 2.00 4.18
N LEU A 55 -5.39 2.05 3.66
CA LEU A 55 -5.15 2.28 2.23
C LEU A 55 -5.68 1.12 1.38
N ILE A 56 -5.47 -0.13 1.81
CA ILE A 56 -6.02 -1.32 1.14
C ILE A 56 -7.55 -1.24 1.10
N ASP A 57 -8.20 -0.98 2.24
CA ASP A 57 -9.67 -0.86 2.32
C ASP A 57 -10.21 0.25 1.42
N LEU A 58 -9.51 1.39 1.38
CA LEU A 58 -9.89 2.54 0.57
C LEU A 58 -9.83 2.22 -0.93
N VAL A 59 -8.76 1.55 -1.36
CA VAL A 59 -8.58 1.07 -2.74
C VAL A 59 -9.65 0.04 -3.09
N LEU A 60 -9.87 -0.96 -2.22
CA LEU A 60 -10.81 -2.05 -2.49
C LEU A 60 -12.27 -1.59 -2.51
N SER A 61 -12.57 -0.50 -1.81
CA SER A 61 -13.87 0.17 -1.83
C SER A 61 -14.12 0.99 -3.10
N ASP A 62 -13.18 1.03 -4.05
CA ASP A 62 -13.23 1.81 -5.30
C ASP A 62 -13.61 3.28 -5.09
N ARG A 63 -13.23 3.85 -3.93
CA ARG A 63 -13.40 5.28 -3.68
C ARG A 63 -12.46 6.06 -4.62
N VAL A 64 -12.84 7.30 -4.94
CA VAL A 64 -12.00 8.15 -5.80
C VAL A 64 -10.61 8.30 -5.16
N ALA A 65 -9.55 8.06 -5.95
CA ALA A 65 -8.18 8.26 -5.51
C ALA A 65 -8.02 9.66 -4.91
N PRO A 66 -7.27 9.84 -3.81
CA PRO A 66 -6.94 11.17 -3.33
C PRO A 66 -6.29 11.91 -4.48
N SER A 67 -7.00 12.88 -5.04
CA SER A 67 -6.45 13.77 -6.03
C SER A 67 -5.20 14.37 -5.38
N ARG A 68 -4.03 14.15 -5.98
CA ARG A 68 -2.84 14.94 -5.68
C ARG A 68 -3.21 16.39 -6.00
N THR A 69 -3.80 17.10 -5.04
CA THR A 69 -3.90 18.56 -5.04
C THR A 69 -2.48 19.07 -4.86
N GLY A 70 -1.68 18.99 -5.92
CA GLY A 70 -0.50 19.81 -6.10
C GLY A 70 -1.00 21.23 -6.29
N GLY A 71 -0.85 22.04 -5.26
CA GLY A 71 -1.06 23.48 -5.34
C GLY A 71 -0.14 24.09 -6.39
N SER A 72 -0.71 25.03 -7.14
CA SER A 72 -0.04 25.92 -8.09
C SER A 72 1.11 26.72 -7.48
#